data_AF-A0AAV9ZW34-F1
#
_entry.id   AF-A0AAV9ZW34-F1
#
_cell.length_a   1.000
_cell.length_b   1.000
_cell.length_c   1.000
_cell.angle_alpha   90.00
_cell.angle_beta   90.00
_cell.angle_gamma   90.00
#
_symmetry.space_group_name_H-M   'P 1'
#
loop_
_entity.id
_entity.type
_entity.pdbx_description
1 polymer ?
#
loop_
_entity_poly.entity_id
_entity_poly.type
_entity_poly.pdbx_seq_one_letter_code
_entity_poly.pdbx_strand_id
1 'polypeptide(L)'
;CVYGGLSPELVQLFDIQALNRFAEPGSRGLLCDLLWSDPIAGIGHEDERSVPARATFLHNLTRRSNFFFTYAAACQFLERNGLLGIIRGHEAQDAK
;
A
#
# COMPACT_ATOMS: atom_id res chain seq x y z
N CYS A 1 4.01 9.50 5.30
CA CYS A 1 4.33 8.37 6.22
C CYS A 1 3.03 7.71 6.65
N VAL A 2 2.98 6.38 6.67
CA VAL A 2 1.81 5.57 7.08
C VAL A 2 2.32 4.33 7.83
N TYR A 3 1.45 3.58 8.50
CA TYR A 3 1.89 2.35 9.18
C TYR A 3 2.08 1.19 8.19
N GLY A 4 1.00 0.84 7.48
CA GLY A 4 0.96 -0.19 6.44
C GLY A 4 1.46 0.34 5.10
N GLY A 5 0.57 0.88 4.27
CA GLY A 5 0.94 1.24 2.90
C GLY A 5 -0.17 1.90 2.10
N LEU A 6 -0.23 1.59 0.80
CA LEU A 6 -1.17 2.17 -0.15
C LEU A 6 -2.47 1.36 -0.27
N SER A 7 -3.51 2.03 -0.76
CA SER A 7 -4.82 1.45 -1.04
C SER A 7 -5.22 1.74 -2.50
N PRO A 8 -6.00 0.85 -3.16
CA PRO A 8 -6.70 1.21 -4.39
C PRO A 8 -7.64 2.41 -4.23
N GLU A 9 -8.12 2.68 -3.02
CA GLU A 9 -8.97 3.82 -2.66
C GLU A 9 -8.16 5.08 -2.31
N LEU A 10 -6.82 4.98 -2.26
CA LEU A 10 -5.92 6.10 -1.98
C LEU A 10 -5.35 6.67 -3.29
N VAL A 11 -6.05 7.64 -3.86
CA VAL A 11 -5.69 8.27 -5.13
C VAL A 11 -4.88 9.54 -4.88
N GLN A 12 -5.32 10.37 -3.93
CA GLN A 12 -4.72 11.65 -3.56
C GLN A 12 -4.64 11.80 -2.04
N LEU A 13 -3.80 12.73 -1.57
CA LEU A 13 -3.69 13.05 -0.13
C LEU A 13 -5.02 13.52 0.48
N PHE A 14 -5.92 14.09 -0.32
CA PHE A 14 -7.26 14.49 0.12
C PHE A 14 -8.12 13.29 0.60
N ASP A 15 -7.93 12.10 0.04
CA ASP A 15 -8.70 10.91 0.45
C ASP A 15 -8.43 10.54 1.91
N ILE A 16 -7.20 10.78 2.39
CA ILE A 16 -6.83 10.62 3.81
C ILE A 16 -7.47 11.71 4.67
N GLN A 17 -7.54 12.95 4.17
CA GLN A 17 -8.13 14.07 4.90
C GLN A 17 -9.64 13.90 5.09
N ALA A 18 -10.32 13.30 4.10
CA ALA A 18 -11.75 13.02 4.14
C ALA A 18 -12.12 11.80 5.00
N LEU A 19 -11.13 10.99 5.41
CA LEU A 19 -11.37 9.74 6.14
C LEU A 19 -11.86 9.99 7.58
N ASN A 20 -13.00 9.40 7.95
CA ASN A 20 -13.43 9.34 9.35
C ASN A 20 -12.59 8.29 10.11
N ARG A 21 -11.55 8.75 10.80
CA ARG A 21 -10.63 7.90 11.57
C ARG A 21 -11.06 7.63 13.02
N PHE A 22 -12.12 8.26 13.51
CA PHE A 22 -12.62 8.05 14.88
C PHE A 22 -13.60 6.89 14.91
N ALA A 23 -13.15 5.74 14.43
CA ALA A 23 -13.90 4.50 14.32
C ALA A 23 -12.93 3.31 14.44
N GLU A 24 -13.46 2.15 14.85
CA GLU A 24 -12.71 0.90 14.75
C GLU A 24 -12.40 0.63 13.26
N PRO A 25 -11.14 0.31 12.90
CA PRO A 25 -10.83 -0.07 11.52
C PRO A 25 -11.70 -1.24 11.07
N GLY A 26 -12.43 -1.05 9.98
CA GLY A 26 -13.21 -2.12 9.36
C GLY A 26 -12.33 -3.25 8.82
N SER A 27 -12.95 -4.34 8.37
CA SER A 27 -12.23 -5.45 7.71
C SER A 27 -11.78 -5.13 6.29
N ARG A 28 -12.22 -4.01 5.72
CA ARG A 28 -11.91 -3.52 4.35
C ARG A 28 -11.96 -2.00 4.31
N GLY A 29 -11.46 -1.43 3.22
CA GLY A 29 -11.53 0.00 2.89
C GLY A 29 -10.28 0.79 3.31
N LEU A 30 -10.23 2.05 2.91
CA LEU A 30 -9.04 2.90 3.03
C LEU A 30 -8.36 2.89 4.42
N LEU A 31 -9.12 3.01 5.52
CA LEU A 31 -8.53 2.98 6.87
C LEU A 31 -7.83 1.65 7.17
N CYS A 32 -8.43 0.53 6.74
CA CYS A 32 -7.85 -0.80 6.92
C CYS A 32 -6.57 -0.93 6.09
N ASP A 33 -6.61 -0.53 4.82
CA ASP A 33 -5.48 -0.63 3.90
C ASP A 33 -4.28 0.24 4.33
N LEU A 34 -4.51 1.45 4.85
CA LEU A 34 -3.47 2.30 5.40
C LEU A 34 -2.71 1.65 6.57
N LEU A 35 -3.36 0.74 7.30
CA LEU A 35 -2.79 0.04 8.45
C LEU A 35 -2.19 -1.31 8.08
N TRP A 36 -2.70 -1.99 7.04
CA TRP A 36 -2.44 -3.42 6.83
C TRP A 36 -1.95 -3.81 5.43
N SER A 37 -1.83 -2.86 4.50
CA SER A 37 -1.22 -3.16 3.21
C SER A 37 0.31 -3.30 3.32
N ASP A 38 0.85 -4.16 2.46
CA ASP A 38 2.26 -4.49 2.38
C ASP A 38 2.77 -4.24 0.94
N PRO A 39 4.05 -3.92 0.73
CA PRO A 39 4.64 -4.01 -0.60
C PRO A 39 4.66 -5.46 -1.07
N ILE A 40 4.57 -5.70 -2.38
CA ILE A 40 4.81 -7.02 -2.94
C ILE A 40 6.26 -7.47 -2.68
N ALA A 41 6.49 -8.78 -2.53
CA ALA A 41 7.82 -9.33 -2.37
C ALA A 41 8.73 -8.95 -3.56
N GLY A 42 9.93 -8.47 -3.26
CA GLY A 42 10.88 -8.04 -4.30
C GLY A 42 10.46 -6.76 -5.04
N ILE A 43 9.67 -5.88 -4.43
CA ILE A 43 9.24 -4.59 -5.03
C ILE A 43 10.40 -3.86 -5.74
N GLY A 44 10.19 -3.42 -6.99
CA GLY A 44 11.19 -2.83 -7.87
C GLY A 44 11.98 -3.85 -8.71
N HIS A 45 11.92 -5.13 -8.32
CA HIS A 45 12.47 -6.29 -9.02
C HIS A 45 11.44 -7.43 -9.03
N GLU A 46 10.16 -7.08 -9.21
CA GLU A 46 9.07 -8.05 -9.16
C GLU A 46 9.25 -9.14 -10.23
N ASP A 47 8.94 -10.39 -9.87
CA ASP A 47 8.86 -11.49 -10.85
C ASP A 47 7.62 -11.28 -11.75
N GLU A 48 7.85 -11.04 -13.04
CA GLU A 48 6.81 -10.84 -14.06
C GLU A 48 5.84 -12.04 -14.16
N ARG A 49 6.23 -13.23 -13.70
CA ARG A 49 5.34 -14.40 -13.62
C ARG A 49 4.37 -14.33 -12.44
N SER A 50 4.77 -13.63 -11.38
CA SER A 50 4.03 -13.51 -10.12
C SER A 50 3.17 -12.24 -10.09
N VAL A 51 3.56 -11.19 -10.81
CA VAL A 51 2.85 -9.91 -10.89
C VAL A 51 2.42 -9.67 -12.34
N PRO A 52 1.10 -9.68 -12.65
CA PRO A 52 0.61 -9.36 -13.98
C PRO A 52 1.10 -7.99 -14.45
N ALA A 53 1.39 -7.86 -15.74
CA ALA A 53 1.86 -6.61 -16.32
C ALA A 53 0.93 -5.44 -15.97
N ARG A 54 1.51 -4.36 -15.43
CA ARG A 54 0.81 -3.14 -14.97
C ARG A 54 -0.13 -3.32 -13.77
N ALA A 55 -0.12 -4.46 -13.09
CA ALA A 55 -0.87 -4.60 -11.85
C ALA A 55 -0.32 -3.62 -10.79
N THR A 56 -1.22 -2.86 -10.19
CA THR A 56 -0.90 -1.90 -9.11
C THR A 56 -1.17 -2.51 -7.74
N PHE A 57 -2.23 -3.31 -7.62
CA PHE A 57 -2.63 -3.95 -6.38
C PHE A 57 -2.96 -5.43 -6.60
N LEU A 58 -2.52 -6.26 -5.66
CA LEU A 58 -2.81 -7.70 -5.60
C LEU A 58 -3.42 -8.03 -4.25
N HIS A 59 -4.14 -9.14 -4.13
CA HIS A 59 -4.73 -9.52 -2.85
C HIS A 59 -3.64 -10.00 -1.86
N ASN A 60 -3.67 -9.46 -0.62
CA ASN A 60 -2.70 -9.82 0.41
C ASN A 60 -3.10 -11.12 1.11
N LEU A 61 -2.62 -12.24 0.59
CA LEU A 61 -2.87 -13.56 1.16
C LEU A 61 -2.17 -13.78 2.51
N THR A 62 -1.08 -13.06 2.79
CA THR A 62 -0.34 -13.16 4.06
C THR A 62 -1.16 -12.59 5.22
N ARG A 63 -1.79 -11.43 5.00
CA ARG A 63 -2.64 -10.77 5.99
C ARG A 63 -4.08 -11.27 5.97
N ARG A 64 -4.45 -12.09 4.96
CA ARG A 64 -5.81 -12.62 4.70
C ARG A 64 -6.87 -11.52 4.54
N SER A 65 -6.43 -10.28 4.38
CA SER A 65 -7.24 -9.10 4.13
C SER A 65 -6.35 -8.05 3.45
N ASN A 66 -6.97 -7.14 2.70
CA ASN A 66 -6.33 -5.99 2.04
C ASN A 66 -5.44 -6.36 0.85
N PHE A 67 -4.44 -5.52 0.57
CA PHE A 67 -3.68 -5.53 -0.68
C PHE A 67 -2.17 -5.56 -0.49
N PHE A 68 -1.49 -6.23 -1.42
CA PHE A 68 -0.11 -5.91 -1.77
C PHE A 68 -0.12 -4.76 -2.76
N PHE A 69 0.75 -3.76 -2.59
CA PHE A 69 0.99 -2.72 -3.59
C PHE A 69 2.31 -2.96 -4.33
N THR A 70 2.33 -2.70 -5.63
CA THR A 70 3.51 -2.89 -6.49
C THR A 70 4.36 -1.63 -6.59
N TYR A 71 5.55 -1.74 -7.15
CA TYR A 71 6.41 -0.60 -7.46
C TYR A 71 5.71 0.41 -8.37
N ALA A 72 4.93 -0.09 -9.34
CA ALA A 72 4.14 0.76 -10.24
C ALA A 72 3.08 1.58 -9.47
N ALA A 73 2.41 0.98 -8.49
CA ALA A 73 1.45 1.71 -7.64
C ALA A 73 2.14 2.79 -6.81
N ALA A 74 3.30 2.48 -6.23
CA ALA A 74 4.09 3.44 -5.47
C ALA A 74 4.53 4.63 -6.34
N CYS A 75 5.10 4.38 -7.52
CA CYS A 75 5.51 5.44 -8.45
C CYS A 75 4.33 6.32 -8.86
N GLN A 76 3.22 5.72 -9.28
CA GLN A 76 2.03 6.47 -9.69
C GLN A 76 1.49 7.35 -8.56
N PHE A 77 1.45 6.84 -7.33
CA PHE A 77 1.00 7.62 -6.19
C PHE A 77 1.95 8.78 -5.86
N LEU A 78 3.27 8.53 -5.87
CA LEU A 78 4.29 9.52 -5.59
C LEU A 78 4.29 10.65 -6.63
N GLU A 79 4.30 10.31 -7.91
CA GLU A 79 4.25 11.27 -9.02
C GLU A 79 3.00 12.13 -8.95
N ARG A 80 1.83 11.51 -8.78
CA ARG A 80 0.54 12.21 -8.72
C ARG A 80 0.47 13.21 -7.57
N ASN A 81 1.09 12.90 -6.43
CA ASN A 81 1.00 13.71 -5.22
C ASN A 81 2.24 14.59 -4.99
N GLY A 82 3.20 14.62 -5.93
CA GLY A 82 4.42 15.42 -5.80
C GLY A 82 5.28 15.01 -4.61
N LEU A 83 5.33 13.72 -4.29
CA LEU A 83 6.04 13.18 -3.12
C LEU A 83 7.33 12.48 -3.51
N LEU A 84 8.32 12.50 -2.60
CA LEU A 84 9.59 11.82 -2.81
C LEU A 84 9.56 10.33 -2.47
N GLY A 85 8.81 9.93 -1.45
CA GLY A 85 8.82 8.56 -0.97
C GLY A 85 7.74 8.26 0.07
N ILE A 86 7.58 6.96 0.35
CA ILE A 86 6.64 6.42 1.33
C ILE A 86 7.45 5.80 2.47
N ILE A 87 7.37 6.38 3.66
CA ILE A 87 7.96 5.81 4.88
C ILE A 87 6.87 5.02 5.62
N ARG A 88 7.19 3.76 5.98
CA ARG A 88 6.30 2.79 6.65
C ARG A 88 7.00 2.00 7.76
N GLY A 89 6.25 1.20 8.54
CA GLY A 89 6.82 0.48 9.70
C GLY A 89 6.19 -0.86 10.09
N HIS A 90 5.40 -1.49 9.22
CA HIS A 90 4.58 -2.65 9.59
C HIS A 90 5.28 -4.04 9.49
N GLU A 91 6.33 -4.19 8.67
CA GLU A 91 7.07 -5.45 8.52
C GLU A 91 8.44 -5.38 9.18
N ALA A 92 8.79 -6.41 9.97
CA ALA A 92 10.10 -6.51 10.62
C ALA A 92 11.20 -6.71 9.57
N GLN A 93 12.35 -6.05 9.77
CA GLN A 93 13.52 -6.14 8.90
C GLN A 93 14.76 -6.43 9.76
N ASP A 94 15.54 -7.45 9.39
CA ASP A 94 16.88 -7.64 9.95
C ASP A 94 17.85 -6.77 9.15
N ALA A 95 18.45 -5.77 9.78
CA ALA A 95 19.26 -4.75 9.12
C ALA A 95 20.76 -5.11 9.05
N LYS A 96 21.09 -6.39 8.99
CA LYS A 96 22.48 -6.87 8.99
C LYS A 96 23.19 -6.57 7.68
#